data_AF-A0AAW1PKZ6-F1
#
_entry.id   AF-A0AAW1PKZ6-F1
#
_cell.length_a   1.000
_cell.length_b   1.000
_cell.length_c   1.000
_cell.angle_alpha   90.00
_cell.angle_beta   90.00
_cell.angle_gamma   90.00
#
_symmetry.space_group_name_H-M   'P 1'
#
loop_
_entity.id
_entity.type
_entity.pdbx_description
1 polymer ?
#
loop_
_entity_poly.entity_id
_entity_poly.type
_entity_poly.pdbx_seq_one_letter_code
_entity_poly.pdbx_strand_id
1 'polypeptide(L)'
;MPQTHQAEAALHTYSRPTRLEKLRYALDQQEIGRRAEALAKKARLDKQAEELQTAITQKLTEERANLQAAKAMKDPEGKKRIAAIAEQQAALEAALEDLATQKAQAEALIDREDILEEATLVAKRNQLAKQAKILEDKIDSTLKGLKATV
;
A
#
# COMPACT_ATOMS: atom_id res chain seq x y z
N MET A 1 27.16 -55.29 -29.81
CA MET A 1 25.73 -55.11 -30.13
C MET A 1 24.93 -56.07 -29.26
N PRO A 2 23.81 -55.72 -28.61
CA PRO A 2 23.19 -54.40 -28.37
C PRO A 2 22.90 -54.15 -26.85
N GLN A 3 23.00 -52.89 -26.41
CA GLN A 3 21.91 -52.03 -25.92
C GLN A 3 21.48 -52.25 -24.45
N THR A 4 21.87 -51.32 -23.57
CA THR A 4 21.02 -50.22 -23.02
C THR A 4 20.31 -50.68 -21.77
N HIS A 5 20.47 -49.97 -20.65
CA HIS A 5 19.44 -49.71 -19.62
C HIS A 5 20.02 -48.97 -18.40
N GLN A 6 21.33 -48.68 -18.38
CA GLN A 6 21.89 -47.68 -17.46
C GLN A 6 22.02 -46.31 -18.14
N ALA A 7 21.09 -46.00 -19.04
CA ALA A 7 20.65 -44.63 -19.14
C ALA A 7 19.90 -44.35 -17.84
N GLU A 8 20.64 -44.00 -16.79
CA GLU A 8 20.23 -43.09 -15.72
C GLU A 8 19.90 -41.72 -16.36
N ALA A 9 19.02 -41.76 -17.37
CA ALA A 9 18.46 -40.62 -18.03
C ALA A 9 17.53 -39.98 -17.02
N ALA A 10 18.03 -38.89 -16.46
CA ALA A 10 17.21 -37.78 -16.04
C ALA A 10 16.27 -38.06 -14.86
N LEU A 11 16.84 -38.53 -13.75
CA LEU A 11 16.34 -38.19 -12.40
C LEU A 11 16.59 -36.72 -12.04
N HIS A 12 16.92 -35.87 -13.02
CA HIS A 12 16.56 -34.47 -12.98
C HIS A 12 15.06 -34.33 -13.24
N THR A 13 14.27 -34.63 -12.21
CA THR A 13 12.98 -33.98 -12.01
C THR A 13 13.24 -32.49 -11.77
N TYR A 14 13.63 -31.77 -12.83
CA TYR A 14 13.24 -30.38 -12.97
C TYR A 14 11.71 -30.44 -13.13
N SER A 15 11.01 -30.50 -11.99
CA SER A 15 9.59 -30.22 -11.95
C SER A 15 9.46 -28.80 -12.48
N ARG A 16 9.19 -28.66 -13.78
CA ARG A 16 8.76 -27.39 -14.34
C ARG A 16 7.56 -27.00 -13.50
N PRO A 17 7.58 -25.82 -12.85
CA PRO A 17 6.49 -25.46 -11.96
C PRO A 17 5.20 -25.62 -12.75
N THR A 18 4.29 -26.40 -12.17
CA THR A 18 2.99 -26.67 -12.77
C THR A 18 2.33 -25.34 -13.11
N ARG A 19 1.45 -25.31 -14.11
CA ARG A 19 0.74 -24.08 -14.49
C ARG A 19 0.10 -23.41 -13.26
N LEU A 20 -0.32 -24.22 -12.28
CA LEU A 20 -0.83 -23.79 -10.99
C LEU A 20 0.22 -23.12 -10.09
N GLU A 21 1.41 -23.71 -9.94
CA GLU A 21 2.51 -23.11 -9.17
C GLU A 21 2.96 -21.77 -9.77
N LYS A 22 3.01 -21.67 -11.11
CA LYS A 22 3.29 -20.41 -11.80
C LYS A 22 2.20 -19.35 -11.54
N LEU A 23 0.93 -19.75 -11.54
CA LEU A 23 -0.19 -18.86 -11.24
C LEU A 23 -0.20 -18.42 -9.77
N ARG A 24 0.09 -19.31 -8.83
CA ARG A 24 0.24 -18.98 -7.41
C ARG A 24 1.38 -17.99 -7.19
N TYR A 25 2.55 -18.29 -7.75
CA TYR A 25 3.71 -17.39 -7.68
C TYR A 25 3.40 -16.01 -8.26
N ALA A 26 2.69 -15.92 -9.39
CA ALA A 26 2.29 -14.64 -9.97
C ALA A 26 1.35 -13.84 -9.06
N LEU A 27 0.42 -14.50 -8.37
CA LEU A 27 -0.47 -13.85 -7.39
C LEU A 27 0.29 -13.37 -6.16
N ASP A 28 1.30 -14.12 -5.71
CA ASP A 28 2.15 -13.72 -4.58
C ASP A 28 3.02 -12.50 -4.94
N GLN A 29 3.59 -12.47 -6.15
CA GLN A 29 4.31 -11.29 -6.65
C GLN A 29 3.38 -10.07 -6.78
N GLN A 30 2.13 -10.28 -7.19
CA GLN A 30 1.13 -9.21 -7.26
C GLN A 30 0.82 -8.64 -5.86
N GLU A 31 0.68 -9.49 -4.83
CA GLU A 31 0.47 -9.04 -3.45
C GLU A 31 1.67 -8.23 -2.93
N ILE A 32 2.90 -8.66 -3.22
CA ILE A 32 4.12 -7.94 -2.82
C ILE A 32 4.18 -6.56 -3.48
N GLY A 33 3.97 -6.50 -4.81
CA GLY A 33 4.01 -5.25 -5.57
C GLY A 33 2.96 -4.23 -5.08
N ARG A 34 1.76 -4.73 -4.78
CA ARG A 34 0.64 -3.93 -4.26
C ARG A 34 0.95 -3.31 -2.89
N ARG A 35 1.45 -4.11 -1.93
CA ARG A 35 1.85 -3.61 -0.61
C ARG A 35 2.97 -2.58 -0.74
N ALA A 36 3.94 -2.81 -1.63
CA ALA A 36 5.00 -1.84 -1.90
C ALA A 36 4.45 -0.53 -2.47
N GLU A 37 3.44 -0.58 -3.35
CA GLU A 37 2.77 0.61 -3.88
C GLU A 37 2.03 1.39 -2.79
N ALA A 38 1.27 0.71 -1.92
CA ALA A 38 0.58 1.35 -0.80
C ALA A 38 1.57 2.04 0.15
N LEU A 39 2.68 1.39 0.50
CA LEU A 39 3.76 1.98 1.30
C LEU A 39 4.40 3.19 0.61
N ALA A 40 4.63 3.12 -0.71
CA ALA A 40 5.18 4.24 -1.47
C ALA A 40 4.21 5.44 -1.51
N LYS A 41 2.90 5.19 -1.62
CA LYS A 41 1.87 6.25 -1.54
C LYS A 41 1.89 6.92 -0.17
N LYS A 42 1.95 6.14 0.92
CA LYS A 42 2.06 6.67 2.30
C LYS A 42 3.33 7.50 2.48
N ALA A 43 4.49 7.01 2.06
CA ALA A 43 5.75 7.75 2.19
C ALA A 43 5.74 9.08 1.40
N ARG A 44 5.06 9.13 0.24
CA ARG A 44 4.88 10.38 -0.51
C ARG A 44 3.97 11.35 0.22
N LEU A 45 2.86 10.86 0.78
CA LEU A 45 1.92 11.66 1.57
C LEU A 45 2.62 12.22 2.83
N ASP A 46 3.40 11.40 3.52
CA ASP A 46 4.22 11.83 4.68
C ASP A 46 5.14 12.99 4.32
N LYS A 47 5.89 12.85 3.23
CA LYS A 47 6.81 13.89 2.76
C LYS A 47 6.07 15.19 2.42
N GLN A 48 4.94 15.10 1.71
CA GLN A 48 4.14 16.28 1.37
C GLN A 48 3.57 16.97 2.62
N ALA A 49 3.08 16.19 3.59
CA ALA A 49 2.58 16.72 4.85
C ALA A 49 3.70 17.40 5.66
N GLU A 50 4.91 16.82 5.70
CA GLU A 50 6.07 17.40 6.38
C GLU A 50 6.52 18.73 5.75
N GLU A 51 6.55 18.80 4.41
CA GLU A 51 6.88 20.04 3.67
C GLU A 51 5.86 21.15 3.99
N LEU A 52 4.56 20.83 3.96
CA LEU A 52 3.49 21.79 4.29
C LEU A 52 3.53 22.20 5.77
N GLN A 53 3.71 21.24 6.68
CA GLN A 53 3.83 21.51 8.10
C GLN A 53 5.01 22.45 8.40
N THR A 54 6.15 22.20 7.75
CA THR A 54 7.35 23.06 7.87
C THR A 54 7.04 24.47 7.39
N ALA A 55 6.42 24.62 6.22
CA ALA A 55 6.07 25.92 5.66
C ALA A 55 5.09 26.70 6.56
N ILE A 56 4.07 26.04 7.11
CA ILE A 56 3.09 26.67 8.02
C ILE A 56 3.76 27.05 9.35
N THR A 57 4.63 26.18 9.89
CA THR A 57 5.35 26.45 11.15
C THR A 57 6.31 27.64 11.02
N GLN A 58 6.99 27.76 9.87
CA GLN A 58 7.82 28.92 9.57
C GLN A 58 6.99 30.22 9.56
N LYS A 59 5.86 30.22 8.84
CA LYS A 59 4.94 31.38 8.82
C LYS A 59 4.41 31.73 10.21
N LEU A 60 4.05 30.73 11.02
CA LEU A 60 3.62 30.97 12.41
C LEU A 60 4.73 31.62 13.24
N THR A 61 5.98 31.22 13.04
CA THR A 61 7.13 31.80 13.73
C THR A 61 7.34 33.26 13.32
N GLU A 62 7.24 33.55 12.02
CA GLU A 62 7.29 34.92 11.48
C GLU A 62 6.16 35.79 12.06
N GLU A 63 4.93 35.31 12.05
CA GLU A 63 3.79 36.05 12.59
C GLU A 63 3.89 36.25 14.11
N ARG A 64 4.46 35.29 14.84
CA ARG A 64 4.72 35.44 16.29
C ARG A 64 5.76 36.53 16.55
N ALA A 65 6.81 36.61 15.72
CA ALA A 65 7.78 37.71 15.80
C ALA A 65 7.13 39.06 15.45
N ASN A 66 6.31 39.11 14.40
CA ASN A 66 5.56 40.31 13.99
C ASN A 66 4.62 40.79 15.11
N LEU A 67 3.92 39.86 15.76
CA LEU A 67 3.03 40.17 16.88
C LEU A 67 3.79 40.77 18.06
N GLN A 68 4.96 40.21 18.41
CA GLN A 68 5.80 40.73 19.49
C GLN A 68 6.32 42.14 19.15
N ALA A 69 6.79 42.35 17.92
CA ALA A 69 7.23 43.66 17.45
C ALA A 69 6.10 44.70 17.48
N ALA A 70 4.90 44.33 17.01
CA ALA A 70 3.72 45.20 17.01
C ALA A 70 3.26 45.56 18.43
N LYS A 71 3.35 44.61 19.39
CA LYS A 71 3.05 44.87 20.81
C LYS A 71 4.06 45.80 21.48
N ALA A 72 5.31 45.79 21.05
CA ALA A 72 6.35 46.67 21.57
C ALA A 72 6.19 48.13 21.09
N MET A 73 5.52 48.34 19.95
CA MET A 73 5.21 49.68 19.43
C MET A 73 4.00 50.29 20.15
N LYS A 74 4.19 51.46 20.79
CA LYS A 74 3.12 52.24 21.47
C LYS A 74 2.27 53.06 20.48
N ASP A 75 1.82 52.43 19.40
CA ASP A 75 1.11 53.11 18.31
C ASP A 75 -0.42 52.84 18.39
N PRO A 76 -1.30 53.86 18.30
CA PRO A 76 -2.75 53.66 18.22
C PRO A 76 -3.23 52.83 17.00
N GLU A 77 -2.50 52.81 15.88
CA GLU A 77 -2.75 51.85 14.78
C GLU A 77 -2.29 50.41 15.11
N GLY A 78 -1.42 50.28 16.11
CA GLY A 78 -0.88 49.00 16.58
C GLY A 78 -1.96 48.01 17.03
N LYS A 79 -3.08 48.49 17.58
CA LYS A 79 -4.19 47.61 17.98
C LYS A 79 -4.84 46.88 16.79
N LYS A 80 -5.02 47.56 15.64
CA LYS A 80 -5.59 46.93 14.44
C LYS A 80 -4.62 45.92 13.82
N ARG A 81 -3.33 46.25 13.79
CA ARG A 81 -2.27 45.32 13.35
C ARG A 81 -2.17 44.08 14.23
N ILE A 82 -2.20 44.25 15.55
CA ILE A 82 -2.18 43.13 16.52
C ILE A 82 -3.38 42.20 16.29
N ALA A 83 -4.58 42.74 16.08
CA ALA A 83 -5.77 41.95 15.82
C ALA A 83 -5.65 41.16 14.50
N ALA A 84 -5.18 41.80 13.42
CA ALA A 84 -4.98 41.13 12.13
C ALA A 84 -3.93 40.00 12.20
N ILE A 85 -2.81 40.21 12.91
CA ILE A 85 -1.78 39.18 13.09
C ILE A 85 -2.33 38.01 13.93
N ALA A 86 -3.11 38.30 14.97
CA ALA A 86 -3.72 37.25 15.80
C ALA A 86 -4.74 36.40 15.02
N GLU A 87 -5.53 37.02 14.14
CA GLU A 87 -6.44 36.30 13.24
C GLU A 87 -5.68 35.40 12.25
N GLN A 88 -4.58 35.90 11.68
CA GLN A 88 -3.71 35.12 10.79
C GLN A 88 -3.06 33.94 11.50
N GLN A 89 -2.63 34.11 12.76
CA GLN A 89 -2.11 33.01 13.57
C GLN A 89 -3.16 31.93 13.82
N ALA A 90 -4.38 32.32 14.19
CA ALA A 90 -5.48 31.38 14.39
C ALA A 90 -5.81 30.60 13.10
N ALA A 91 -5.80 31.26 11.95
CA ALA A 91 -6.01 30.61 10.66
C ALA A 91 -4.89 29.62 10.30
N LEU A 92 -3.63 29.96 10.59
CA LEU A 92 -2.49 29.06 10.36
C LEU A 92 -2.47 27.88 11.33
N GLU A 93 -2.88 28.07 12.58
CA GLU A 93 -3.05 26.98 13.56
C GLU A 93 -4.18 26.04 13.15
N ALA A 94 -5.32 26.56 12.71
CA ALA A 94 -6.41 25.75 12.13
C ALA A 94 -5.94 24.97 10.89
N ALA A 95 -5.13 25.59 10.02
CA ALA A 95 -4.58 24.91 8.85
C ALA A 95 -3.65 23.73 9.21
N LEU A 96 -2.94 23.78 10.35
CA LEU A 96 -2.15 22.65 10.85
C LEU A 96 -3.03 21.49 11.33
N GLU A 97 -4.12 21.79 12.05
CA GLU A 97 -5.08 20.78 12.51
C GLU A 97 -5.81 20.13 11.33
N ASP A 98 -6.19 20.93 10.33
CA ASP A 98 -6.79 20.44 9.09
C ASP A 98 -5.81 19.56 8.30
N LEU A 99 -4.54 19.95 8.20
CA LEU A 99 -3.51 19.15 7.53
C LEU A 99 -3.35 17.77 8.20
N ALA A 100 -3.32 17.72 9.53
CA ALA A 100 -3.24 16.45 10.27
C ALA A 100 -4.47 15.57 10.02
N THR A 101 -5.67 16.17 10.02
CA THR A 101 -6.93 15.47 9.76
C THR A 101 -6.99 14.94 8.33
N GLN A 102 -6.62 15.76 7.33
CA GLN A 102 -6.60 15.38 5.92
C GLN A 102 -5.58 14.27 5.65
N LYS A 103 -4.40 14.34 6.28
CA LYS A 103 -3.40 13.27 6.21
C LYS A 103 -3.97 11.94 6.72
N ALA A 104 -4.58 11.94 7.92
CA ALA A 104 -5.16 10.73 8.50
C ALA A 104 -6.28 10.14 7.63
N GLN A 105 -7.12 11.00 7.03
CA GLN A 105 -8.17 10.56 6.10
C GLN A 105 -7.58 9.94 4.82
N ALA A 106 -6.53 10.55 4.26
CA ALA A 106 -5.86 10.04 3.07
C ALA A 106 -5.16 8.69 3.34
N GLU A 107 -4.49 8.54 4.49
CA GLU A 107 -3.90 7.26 4.91
C GLU A 107 -4.96 6.16 5.05
N ALA A 108 -6.09 6.48 5.67
CA ALA A 108 -7.20 5.54 5.83
C ALA A 108 -7.80 5.10 4.49
N LEU A 109 -7.83 5.98 3.48
CA LEU A 109 -8.25 5.62 2.12
C LEU A 109 -7.25 4.68 1.45
N ILE A 110 -5.95 4.93 1.57
CA ILE A 110 -4.90 4.04 1.06
C ILE A 110 -5.02 2.66 1.70
N ASP A 111 -5.23 2.58 3.02
CA ASP A 111 -5.40 1.30 3.72
C ASP A 111 -6.66 0.55 3.30
N ARG A 112 -7.76 1.28 3.07
CA ARG A 112 -9.00 0.67 2.60
C ARG A 112 -8.86 0.10 1.19
N GLU A 113 -8.21 0.83 0.28
CA GLU A 113 -7.87 0.33 -1.06
C GLU A 113 -7.01 -0.92 -0.96
N ASP A 114 -6.00 -0.90 -0.08
CA ASP A 114 -5.13 -2.02 0.17
C ASP A 114 -5.94 -3.27 0.60
N ILE A 115 -6.84 -3.13 1.57
CA ILE A 115 -7.66 -4.26 2.05
C ILE A 115 -8.59 -4.80 0.96
N LEU A 116 -9.24 -3.93 0.17
CA LEU A 116 -10.17 -4.34 -0.88
C LEU A 116 -9.49 -5.13 -1.99
N GLU A 117 -8.28 -4.73 -2.38
CA GLU A 117 -7.50 -5.44 -3.38
C GLU A 117 -6.96 -6.78 -2.84
N GLU A 118 -6.54 -6.83 -1.56
CA GLU A 118 -6.17 -8.09 -0.90
C GLU A 118 -7.33 -9.08 -0.89
N ALA A 119 -8.52 -8.64 -0.50
CA ALA A 119 -9.72 -9.47 -0.50
C ALA A 119 -10.02 -10.05 -1.90
N THR A 120 -9.80 -9.26 -2.96
CA THR A 120 -9.95 -9.70 -4.34
C THR A 120 -8.92 -10.77 -4.73
N LEU A 121 -7.66 -10.63 -4.31
CA LEU A 121 -6.61 -11.62 -4.53
C LEU A 121 -6.89 -12.94 -3.78
N VAL A 122 -7.34 -12.85 -2.53
CA VAL A 122 -7.76 -14.03 -1.74
C VAL A 122 -8.91 -14.76 -2.41
N ALA A 123 -9.91 -14.04 -2.93
CA ALA A 123 -11.01 -14.63 -3.69
C ALA A 123 -10.50 -15.38 -4.94
N LYS A 124 -9.57 -14.79 -5.70
CA LYS A 124 -8.94 -15.43 -6.86
C LYS A 124 -8.13 -16.68 -6.47
N ARG A 125 -7.36 -16.63 -5.38
CA ARG A 125 -6.63 -17.79 -4.84
C ARG A 125 -7.58 -18.93 -4.46
N ASN A 126 -8.68 -18.61 -3.78
CA ASN A 126 -9.70 -19.59 -3.39
C ASN A 126 -10.38 -20.22 -4.61
N GLN A 127 -10.68 -19.43 -5.64
CA GLN A 127 -11.24 -19.95 -6.89
C GLN A 127 -10.26 -20.89 -7.60
N LEU A 128 -8.97 -20.52 -7.69
CA LEU A 128 -7.93 -21.38 -8.26
C LEU A 128 -7.76 -22.67 -7.47
N ALA A 129 -7.76 -22.62 -6.14
CA ALA A 129 -7.66 -23.80 -5.29
C ALA A 129 -8.84 -24.76 -5.49
N LYS A 130 -10.07 -24.24 -5.62
CA LYS A 130 -11.26 -25.05 -5.94
C LYS A 130 -11.15 -25.70 -7.31
N GLN A 131 -10.72 -24.95 -8.33
CA GLN A 131 -10.53 -25.50 -9.69
C GLN A 131 -9.44 -26.58 -9.72
N ALA A 132 -8.36 -26.38 -8.98
CA ALA A 132 -7.28 -27.36 -8.84
C ALA A 132 -7.80 -28.68 -8.26
N LYS A 133 -8.55 -28.61 -7.17
CA LYS A 133 -9.15 -29.78 -6.52
C LYS A 133 -10.10 -30.52 -7.46
N ILE A 134 -10.95 -29.81 -8.19
CA ILE A 134 -11.86 -30.42 -9.19
C ILE A 134 -11.07 -31.17 -10.28
N LEU A 135 -9.94 -30.61 -10.74
CA LEU A 135 -9.10 -31.27 -11.74
C LEU A 135 -8.40 -32.50 -11.17
N GLU A 136 -7.90 -32.41 -9.94
CA GLU A 136 -7.29 -33.53 -9.21
C GLU A 136 -8.28 -34.68 -9.03
N ASP A 137 -9.48 -34.39 -8.50
CA ASP A 137 -10.57 -35.36 -8.34
C ASP A 137 -10.94 -36.03 -9.68
N LYS A 138 -10.95 -35.27 -10.78
CA LYS A 138 -11.20 -35.81 -12.13
C LYS A 138 -10.09 -36.74 -12.59
N ILE A 139 -8.83 -36.36 -12.42
CA ILE A 139 -7.67 -37.19 -12.77
C ILE A 139 -7.71 -38.49 -11.98
N ASP A 140 -7.94 -38.42 -10.67
CA ASP A 140 -8.04 -39.59 -9.80
C ASP A 140 -9.19 -40.53 -10.19
N SER A 141 -10.35 -39.97 -10.54
CA SER A 141 -11.48 -40.77 -11.03
C SER A 141 -11.16 -41.48 -12.35
N THR A 142 -10.44 -40.80 -13.25
CA THR A 142 -10.06 -41.33 -14.56
C THR A 142 -9.02 -42.45 -14.40
N LEU A 143 -8.04 -42.25 -13.52
CA LEU A 143 -7.02 -43.25 -13.19
C LEU A 143 -7.63 -44.48 -12.50
N LYS A 144 -8.62 -44.30 -11.62
CA LYS A 144 -9.38 -45.42 -11.04
C LYS A 144 -10.17 -46.20 -12.10
N GLY A 145 -10.81 -45.50 -13.04
CA GLY A 145 -11.53 -46.14 -14.15
C GLY A 145 -10.61 -46.97 -15.05
N LEU A 146 -9.43 -46.43 -15.39
CA LEU A 146 -8.42 -47.13 -16.18
C LEU A 146 -7.88 -48.40 -15.48
N LYS A 147 -7.68 -48.34 -14.16
CA LYS A 147 -7.25 -49.51 -13.37
C LYS A 147 -8.33 -50.58 -13.21
N ALA A 148 -9.61 -50.24 -13.40
CA ALA A 148 -10.71 -51.20 -13.34
C ALA A 148 -10.95 -51.94 -14.66
N THR A 149 -10.34 -51.47 -15.76
CA THR A 149 -10.44 -52.05 -17.12
C THR A 149 -9.22 -52.88 -17.54
N VAL A 150 -8.22 -53.03 -16.66
CA VAL A 150 -7.03 -53.89 -16.81
C VAL A 150 -7.10 -54.98 -15.75
#